data_AF-X0WI99-F1
#
_entry.id   AF-X0WI99-F1
#
_cell.length_a   1.000
_cell.length_b   1.000
_cell.length_c   1.000
_cell.angle_alpha   90.00
_cell.angle_beta   90.00
_cell.angle_gamma   90.00
#
_symmetry.space_group_name_H-M   'P 1'
#
loop_
_entity.id
_entity.type
_entity.pdbx_description
1 polymer ?
#
loop_
_entity_poly.entity_id
_entity_poly.type
_entity_poly.pdbx_seq_one_letter_code
_entity_poly.pdbx_strand_id
1 'polypeptide(L)'
;VVATPLGYDGEIEVGDLLLVHHNVFKFYNDMKGRQKSGKSFFKDNLFFIEHDQFFMYKHNDQWICHDRYCFVKPVPVEESFIMKLGKEEPLVGIMKYPNKYLSSQGVESGDKISFKPNSEYEFTVDNEKLYRMFDHQITMKL
;
A
#
# COMPACT_ATOMS: atom_id res chain seq x y z
N VAL A 1 9.84 0.23 13.28
CA VAL A 1 8.93 0.30 14.44
C VAL A 1 9.77 0.45 15.68
N VAL A 2 9.44 1.37 16.59
CA VAL A 2 10.24 1.63 17.80
C VAL A 2 9.66 0.91 19.02
N ALA A 3 8.33 0.84 19.13
CA ALA A 3 7.63 0.11 20.17
C ALA A 3 6.22 -0.27 19.67
N THR A 4 5.66 -1.33 20.23
CA THR A 4 4.26 -1.73 20.04
C THR A 4 3.43 -1.36 21.28
N PRO A 5 2.12 -1.15 21.13
CA PRO A 5 1.23 -0.92 22.26
C PRO A 5 1.21 -2.09 23.26
N LEU A 6 0.95 -1.81 24.54
CA LEU A 6 0.72 -2.84 25.57
C LEU A 6 -0.51 -3.68 25.20
N GLY A 7 -0.31 -5.01 25.05
CA GLY A 7 -1.36 -5.95 24.64
C GLY A 7 -1.55 -6.07 23.12
N TYR A 8 -0.58 -5.63 22.32
CA TYR A 8 -0.59 -5.85 20.88
C TYR A 8 -0.16 -7.30 20.55
N ASP A 9 -1.09 -8.08 20.01
CA ASP A 9 -0.87 -9.47 19.58
C ASP A 9 -0.78 -9.61 18.05
N GLY A 10 -0.49 -8.51 17.35
CA GLY A 10 -0.35 -8.54 15.89
C GLY A 10 1.05 -8.95 15.43
N GLU A 11 1.21 -9.07 14.12
CA GLU A 11 2.42 -9.59 13.48
C GLU A 11 3.56 -8.57 13.35
N ILE A 12 3.34 -7.31 13.75
CA ILE A 12 4.33 -6.24 13.63
C ILE A 12 5.27 -6.25 14.85
N GLU A 13 6.56 -6.33 14.60
CA GLU A 13 7.58 -6.36 15.64
C GLU A 13 8.41 -5.07 15.69
N VAL A 14 9.11 -4.88 16.81
CA VAL A 14 10.07 -3.77 16.95
C VAL A 14 11.22 -3.99 15.97
N GLY A 15 11.50 -2.98 15.13
CA GLY A 15 12.45 -3.07 14.03
C GLY A 15 11.81 -3.05 12.64
N ASP A 16 10.54 -3.47 12.49
CA ASP A 16 9.89 -3.56 11.18
C ASP A 16 9.75 -2.22 10.46
N LEU A 17 9.74 -2.23 9.12
CA LEU A 17 9.60 -1.01 8.33
C LEU A 17 8.15 -0.85 7.86
N LEU A 18 7.51 0.27 8.21
CA LEU A 18 6.11 0.53 7.87
C LEU A 18 6.01 1.44 6.63
N LEU A 19 5.13 1.06 5.71
CA LEU A 19 4.71 1.93 4.60
C LEU A 19 3.45 2.67 5.01
N VAL A 20 3.62 3.95 5.33
CA VAL A 20 2.56 4.81 5.89
C VAL A 20 1.96 5.75 4.86
N HIS A 21 0.76 6.24 5.16
CA HIS A 21 0.20 7.36 4.43
C HIS A 21 0.98 8.65 4.73
N HIS A 22 1.19 9.49 3.72
CA HIS A 22 1.93 10.76 3.87
C HIS A 22 1.33 11.69 4.93
N ASN A 23 0.05 11.54 5.27
CA ASN A 23 -0.58 12.32 6.35
C ASN A 23 0.06 12.10 7.73
N VAL A 24 0.71 10.95 7.97
CA VAL A 24 1.42 10.68 9.22
C VAL A 24 2.54 11.72 9.44
N PHE A 25 3.16 12.18 8.35
CA PHE A 25 4.23 13.18 8.38
C PHE A 25 3.73 14.61 8.05
N LYS A 26 2.42 14.86 8.11
CA LYS A 26 1.88 16.15 7.72
C LYS A 26 2.33 17.25 8.68
N PHE A 27 2.87 18.32 8.11
CA PHE A 27 3.08 19.58 8.79
C PHE A 27 1.96 20.56 8.43
N TYR A 28 1.57 21.42 9.37
CA TYR A 28 0.63 22.50 9.12
C TYR A 28 1.15 23.79 9.75
N ASN A 29 0.79 24.93 9.17
CA ASN A 29 1.09 26.22 9.77
C ASN A 29 -0.07 26.63 10.67
N ASP A 30 0.24 27.11 11.87
CA ASP A 30 -0.79 27.70 12.72
C ASP A 30 -1.28 29.05 12.16
N MET A 31 -2.31 29.62 12.78
CA MET A 31 -2.85 30.94 12.40
C MET A 31 -1.81 32.08 12.45
N LYS A 32 -0.65 31.84 13.06
CA LYS A 32 0.48 32.78 13.16
C LYS A 32 1.63 32.42 12.21
N GLY A 33 1.42 31.49 11.28
CA GLY A 33 2.39 31.08 10.27
C GLY A 33 3.52 30.19 10.80
N ARG A 34 3.42 29.67 12.02
CA ARG A 34 4.47 28.80 12.60
C ARG A 34 4.22 27.36 12.18
N GLN A 35 5.25 26.69 11.69
CA GLN A 35 5.18 25.28 11.34
C GLN A 35 4.95 24.44 12.60
N LYS A 36 3.90 23.64 12.59
CA LYS A 36 3.56 22.66 13.61
C LYS A 36 3.44 21.27 12.98
N SER A 37 3.90 20.27 13.73
CA SER A 37 3.74 18.88 13.36
C SER A 37 2.29 18.44 13.54
N GLY A 38 1.82 17.53 12.68
CA GLY A 38 0.48 16.95 12.75
C GLY A 38 0.21 16.15 14.03
N LYS A 39 -1.05 15.75 14.22
CA LYS A 39 -1.54 14.97 15.38
C LYS A 39 -0.70 13.73 15.67
N SER A 40 -0.16 13.09 14.64
CA SER A 40 0.65 11.86 14.77
C SER A 40 2.03 12.10 15.36
N PHE A 41 2.55 13.32 15.38
CA PHE A 41 3.90 13.59 15.91
C PHE A 41 3.91 13.58 17.44
N PHE A 42 4.87 12.84 18.01
CA PHE A 42 5.09 12.81 19.44
C PHE A 42 6.33 13.62 19.84
N LYS A 43 7.54 13.07 19.68
CA LYS A 43 8.81 13.67 20.08
C LYS A 43 9.98 12.96 19.40
N ASP A 44 11.10 13.64 19.13
CA ASP A 44 12.36 13.02 18.67
C ASP A 44 12.18 12.16 17.39
N ASN A 45 11.37 12.63 16.45
CA ASN A 45 10.96 11.91 15.23
C ASN A 45 10.16 10.62 15.47
N LEU A 46 9.57 10.47 16.66
CA LEU A 46 8.58 9.44 16.96
C LEU A 46 7.20 9.91 16.53
N PHE A 47 6.48 9.00 15.88
CA PHE A 47 5.12 9.23 15.40
C PHE A 47 4.22 8.10 15.91
N PHE A 48 3.04 8.44 16.39
CA PHE A 48 1.97 7.48 16.62
C PHE A 48 1.26 7.21 15.31
N ILE A 49 1.12 5.92 15.00
CA ILE A 49 0.48 5.43 13.79
C ILE A 49 -0.74 4.63 14.24
N GLU A 50 -1.91 5.01 13.74
CA GLU A 50 -3.15 4.26 13.92
C GLU A 50 -3.24 3.14 12.85
N HIS A 51 -4.09 2.13 13.08
CA HIS A 51 -4.21 0.95 12.20
C HIS A 51 -4.59 1.29 10.75
N ASP A 52 -5.33 2.37 10.54
CA ASP A 52 -5.77 2.87 9.24
C ASP A 52 -4.72 3.74 8.52
N GLN A 53 -3.60 4.05 9.18
CA GLN A 53 -2.59 4.99 8.68
C GLN A 53 -1.41 4.33 7.97
N PHE A 54 -1.39 3.00 7.88
CA PHE A 54 -0.37 2.25 7.14
C PHE A 54 -0.97 1.19 6.22
N PHE A 55 -0.26 0.90 5.12
CA PHE A 55 -0.74 0.00 4.06
C PHE A 55 0.01 -1.31 4.03
N MET A 56 1.30 -1.29 4.39
CA MET A 56 2.15 -2.48 4.45
C MET A 56 3.15 -2.34 5.59
N TYR A 57 3.67 -3.46 6.04
CA TYR A 57 4.84 -3.53 6.88
C TYR A 57 5.82 -4.54 6.28
N LYS A 58 7.11 -4.30 6.47
CA LYS A 58 8.19 -5.17 6.03
C LYS A 58 8.74 -5.88 7.25
N HIS A 59 8.58 -7.20 7.26
CA HIS A 59 9.03 -8.10 8.32
C HIS A 59 9.96 -9.14 7.70
N ASN A 60 11.16 -9.33 8.26
CA ASN A 60 12.17 -10.27 7.73
C ASN A 60 12.41 -10.16 6.22
N ASP A 61 12.59 -8.93 5.74
CA ASP A 61 12.73 -8.59 4.33
C ASP A 61 11.54 -8.88 3.40
N GLN A 62 10.41 -9.30 3.95
CA GLN A 62 9.18 -9.55 3.20
C GLN A 62 8.14 -8.47 3.47
N TRP A 63 7.57 -7.94 2.40
CA TRP A 63 6.47 -7.00 2.49
C TRP A 63 5.14 -7.72 2.69
N ILE A 64 4.43 -7.34 3.75
CA ILE A 64 3.14 -7.90 4.11
C ILE A 64 2.10 -6.78 4.11
N CYS A 65 0.99 -7.01 3.39
CA CYS A 65 -0.11 -6.07 3.34
C CYS A 65 -0.88 -6.02 4.65
N HIS A 66 -1.28 -4.83 5.06
CA HIS A 66 -2.18 -4.64 6.19
C HIS A 66 -3.64 -4.70 5.75
N ASP A 67 -4.45 -5.44 6.51
CA ASP A 67 -5.91 -5.46 6.38
C ASP A 67 -6.42 -5.74 4.96
N ARG A 68 -7.12 -4.79 4.35
CA ARG A 68 -7.81 -4.92 3.05
C ARG A 68 -7.00 -4.43 1.86
N TYR A 69 -5.79 -3.93 2.09
CA TYR A 69 -4.95 -3.38 1.03
C TYR A 69 -4.24 -4.49 0.27
N CYS A 70 -4.11 -4.32 -1.04
CA CYS A 70 -3.27 -5.16 -1.89
C CYS A 70 -2.45 -4.27 -2.84
N PHE A 71 -1.35 -4.82 -3.34
CA PHE A 71 -0.46 -4.10 -4.24
C PHE A 71 -0.29 -4.85 -5.55
N VAL A 72 -0.60 -4.14 -6.63
CA VAL A 72 -0.62 -4.65 -8.00
C VAL A 72 0.45 -3.94 -8.81
N LYS A 73 1.27 -4.69 -9.54
CA LYS A 73 2.26 -4.14 -10.45
C LYS A 73 1.59 -3.89 -11.82
N PRO A 74 1.61 -2.65 -12.36
CA PRO A 74 1.14 -2.41 -13.71
C PRO A 74 1.96 -3.23 -14.71
N VAL A 75 1.31 -3.69 -15.77
CA VAL A 75 1.96 -4.38 -16.90
C VAL A 75 2.05 -3.44 -18.10
N PRO A 76 3.08 -3.57 -18.96
CA PRO A 76 3.13 -2.83 -20.21
C PRO A 76 1.94 -3.18 -21.11
N VAL A 77 1.57 -2.26 -22.00
CA VAL A 77 0.50 -2.49 -22.98
C VAL A 77 0.77 -3.75 -23.80
N GLU A 78 -0.22 -4.64 -23.86
CA GLU A 78 -0.16 -5.84 -24.70
C GLU A 78 -0.52 -5.49 -26.14
N GLU A 79 0.18 -6.12 -27.09
CA GLU A 79 -0.09 -5.96 -28.52
C GLU A 79 -1.54 -6.33 -28.83
N SER A 80 -2.26 -5.41 -29.46
CA SER A 80 -3.63 -5.62 -29.87
C SER A 80 -3.92 -4.88 -31.17
N PHE A 81 -4.92 -5.35 -31.90
CA PHE A 81 -5.31 -4.76 -33.19
C PHE A 81 -5.79 -3.31 -33.05
N ILE A 82 -6.29 -2.93 -31.87
CA ILE A 82 -6.72 -1.58 -31.53
C ILE A 82 -5.64 -0.94 -30.66
N MET A 83 -5.09 0.19 -31.10
CA MET A 83 -4.10 0.96 -30.34
C MET A 83 -4.71 1.42 -29.01
N LYS A 84 -4.15 0.93 -27.90
CA LYS A 84 -4.48 1.40 -26.55
C LYS A 84 -3.66 2.65 -26.23
N LEU A 85 -4.32 3.66 -25.66
CA LEU A 85 -3.67 4.90 -25.23
C LEU A 85 -3.00 4.67 -23.87
N GLY A 86 -1.68 4.73 -23.80
CA GLY A 86 -0.92 4.63 -22.56
C GLY A 86 0.36 3.80 -22.70
N LYS A 87 1.15 3.76 -21.62
CA LYS A 87 2.32 2.87 -21.50
C LYS A 87 2.00 1.57 -20.77
N GLU A 88 0.89 1.54 -20.05
CA GLU A 88 0.47 0.45 -19.18
C GLU A 88 -0.87 -0.11 -19.66
N GLU A 89 -1.07 -1.41 -19.52
CA GLU A 89 -2.31 -2.09 -19.89
C GLU A 89 -3.45 -1.63 -18.97
N PRO A 90 -4.57 -1.13 -19.51
CA PRO A 90 -5.67 -0.66 -18.69
C PRO A 90 -6.35 -1.83 -17.97
N LEU A 91 -6.66 -1.64 -16.69
CA LEU A 91 -7.44 -2.58 -15.85
C LEU A 91 -6.82 -3.96 -15.69
N VAL A 92 -5.52 -4.11 -15.99
CA VAL A 92 -4.78 -5.37 -15.88
C VAL A 92 -3.48 -5.10 -15.15
N GLY A 93 -3.11 -6.03 -14.27
CA GLY A 93 -1.83 -5.99 -13.58
C GLY A 93 -1.40 -7.35 -13.08
N ILE A 94 -0.22 -7.41 -12.48
CA ILE A 94 0.30 -8.60 -11.80
C ILE A 94 0.16 -8.38 -10.29
N MET A 95 -0.48 -9.30 -9.58
CA MET A 95 -0.56 -9.26 -8.13
C MET A 95 0.84 -9.38 -7.54
N LYS A 96 1.33 -8.37 -6.83
CA LYS A 96 2.65 -8.39 -6.21
C LYS A 96 2.55 -8.82 -4.75
N TYR A 97 1.67 -8.15 -4.00
CA TYR A 97 1.44 -8.44 -2.59
C TYR A 97 -0.08 -8.62 -2.36
N PRO A 98 -0.56 -9.88 -2.26
CA PRO A 98 -1.94 -10.15 -1.93
C PRO A 98 -2.17 -9.96 -0.43
N ASN A 99 -3.40 -9.61 -0.05
CA ASN A 99 -3.80 -9.67 1.36
C ASN A 99 -4.23 -11.09 1.76
N LYS A 100 -4.45 -11.30 3.05
CA LYS A 100 -4.89 -12.61 3.60
C LYS A 100 -6.21 -13.08 2.97
N TYR A 101 -7.14 -12.15 2.72
CA TYR A 101 -8.41 -12.47 2.07
C TYR A 101 -8.22 -12.97 0.63
N LEU A 102 -7.51 -12.23 -0.22
CA LEU A 102 -7.24 -12.64 -1.61
C LEU A 102 -6.47 -13.96 -1.68
N SER A 103 -5.50 -14.15 -0.79
CA SER A 103 -4.77 -15.42 -0.66
C SER A 103 -5.72 -16.58 -0.34
N SER A 104 -6.69 -16.37 0.56
CA SER A 104 -7.74 -17.37 0.85
C SER A 104 -8.67 -17.66 -0.32
N GLN A 105 -8.79 -16.74 -1.28
CA GLN A 105 -9.58 -16.90 -2.51
C GLN A 105 -8.76 -17.49 -3.68
N GLY A 106 -7.48 -17.83 -3.47
CA GLY A 106 -6.61 -18.43 -4.48
C GLY A 106 -5.90 -17.43 -5.41
N VAL A 107 -5.83 -16.15 -5.00
CA VAL A 107 -5.00 -15.14 -5.67
C VAL A 107 -3.66 -15.03 -4.96
N GLU A 108 -2.60 -15.36 -5.66
CA GLU A 108 -1.23 -15.42 -5.17
C GLU A 108 -0.35 -14.34 -5.82
N SER A 109 0.86 -14.17 -5.29
CA SER A 109 1.85 -13.29 -5.90
C SER A 109 2.28 -13.84 -7.26
N GLY A 110 2.27 -13.01 -8.29
CA GLY A 110 2.59 -13.38 -9.68
C GLY A 110 1.36 -13.58 -10.56
N ASP A 111 0.16 -13.68 -9.99
CA ASP A 111 -1.05 -13.87 -10.77
C ASP A 111 -1.40 -12.64 -11.60
N LYS A 112 -1.83 -12.87 -12.85
CA LYS A 112 -2.41 -11.83 -13.70
C LYS A 112 -3.85 -11.59 -13.24
N ILE A 113 -4.17 -10.35 -12.94
CA ILE A 113 -5.47 -9.97 -12.39
C ILE A 113 -6.06 -8.78 -13.14
N SER A 114 -7.38 -8.67 -13.10
CA SER A 114 -8.13 -7.50 -13.53
C SER A 114 -8.79 -6.81 -12.34
N PHE A 115 -8.98 -5.49 -12.45
CA PHE A 115 -9.50 -4.66 -11.38
C PHE A 115 -10.45 -3.56 -11.90
N LYS A 116 -11.23 -2.96 -10.99
CA LYS A 116 -12.21 -1.92 -11.33
C LYS A 116 -11.52 -0.63 -11.83
N PRO A 117 -12.11 0.09 -12.80
CA PRO A 117 -11.59 1.41 -13.19
C PRO A 117 -11.56 2.41 -12.04
N ASN A 118 -10.57 3.31 -12.03
CA ASN A 118 -10.42 4.42 -11.07
C ASN A 118 -10.25 3.96 -9.62
N SER A 119 -9.69 2.78 -9.40
CA SER A 119 -9.43 2.24 -8.06
C SER A 119 -7.96 2.14 -7.70
N GLU A 120 -7.09 2.31 -8.69
CA GLU A 120 -5.66 2.36 -8.59
C GLU A 120 -5.17 3.65 -7.94
N TYR A 121 -4.22 3.51 -7.00
CA TYR A 121 -3.47 4.63 -6.47
C TYR A 121 -1.97 4.33 -6.54
N GLU A 122 -1.22 5.18 -7.24
CA GLU A 122 0.19 4.94 -7.50
C GLU A 122 1.06 5.15 -6.25
N PHE A 123 1.92 4.18 -5.98
CA PHE A 123 2.96 4.22 -4.96
C PHE A 123 4.29 3.76 -5.56
N THR A 124 5.38 4.36 -5.08
CA THR A 124 6.74 3.86 -5.35
C THR A 124 7.21 3.09 -4.12
N VAL A 125 7.39 1.78 -4.27
CA VAL A 125 7.88 0.88 -3.21
C VAL A 125 9.14 0.21 -3.73
N ASP A 126 10.27 0.34 -3.03
CA ASP A 126 11.57 -0.22 -3.45
C ASP A 126 11.98 0.13 -4.89
N ASN A 127 11.74 1.39 -5.31
CA ASN A 127 11.95 1.89 -6.68
C ASN A 127 11.07 1.22 -7.76
N GLU A 128 10.09 0.41 -7.38
CA GLU A 128 9.06 -0.11 -8.28
C GLU A 128 7.76 0.68 -8.16
N LYS A 129 7.14 0.99 -9.31
CA LYS A 129 5.79 1.55 -9.36
C LYS A 129 4.78 0.44 -9.09
N LEU A 130 3.94 0.61 -8.07
CA LEU A 130 2.86 -0.29 -7.69
C LEU A 130 1.55 0.48 -7.52
N TYR A 131 0.43 -0.19 -7.72
CA TYR A 131 -0.90 0.30 -7.43
C TYR A 131 -1.39 -0.27 -6.11
N ARG A 132 -1.63 0.63 -5.15
CA ARG A 132 -2.32 0.30 -3.91
C ARG A 132 -3.82 0.26 -4.20
N MET A 133 -4.44 -0.88 -3.96
CA MET A 133 -5.86 -1.13 -4.20
C MET A 133 -6.49 -1.82 -2.99
N PHE A 134 -7.81 -1.92 -2.96
CA PHE A 134 -8.53 -2.75 -2.01
C PHE A 134 -8.88 -4.11 -2.61
N ASP A 135 -8.95 -5.13 -1.75
CA ASP A 135 -9.33 -6.49 -2.11
C ASP A 135 -10.58 -6.63 -3.00
N HIS A 136 -11.68 -5.96 -2.64
CA HIS A 136 -12.97 -6.00 -3.34
C HIS A 136 -12.99 -5.25 -4.69
N GLN A 137 -11.88 -4.60 -5.05
CA GLN A 137 -11.70 -3.95 -6.35
C GLN A 137 -11.05 -4.90 -7.37
N ILE A 138 -10.46 -6.00 -6.90
CA ILE A 138 -9.99 -7.08 -7.77
C ILE A 138 -11.20 -7.87 -8.25
N THR A 139 -11.35 -7.99 -9.57
CA THR A 139 -12.56 -8.57 -10.20
C THR A 139 -12.35 -9.99 -10.67
N MET A 140 -11.19 -10.30 -11.25
CA MET A 140 -10.93 -11.60 -11.87
C MET A 140 -9.43 -11.91 -11.88
N LYS A 141 -9.10 -13.19 -11.69
CA LYS A 141 -7.79 -13.79 -12.01
C LYS A 141 -7.84 -14.30 -13.46
N LEU A 142 -6.88 -13.88 -14.28
CA LEU A 142 -6.77 -14.17 -15.70
C LEU A 142 -5.98 -15.45 -15.97
#